data_AF-A0A2N8NKL6-F1
#
_entry.id   AF-A0A2N8NKL6-F1
#
_cell.length_a   1.000
_cell.length_b   1.000
_cell.length_c   1.000
_cell.angle_alpha   90.00
_cell.angle_beta   90.00
_cell.angle_gamma   90.00
#
_symmetry.space_group_name_H-M   'P 1'
#
loop_
_entity.id
_entity.type
_entity.pdbx_description
1 polymer ?
#
loop_
_entity_poly.entity_id
_entity_poly.type
_entity_poly.pdbx_seq_one_letter_code
_entity_poly.pdbx_strand_id
1 'polypeptide(L)'
;MDTNKRIITEKERCVYIVGESLEMMCAQCDNLKERADLADMEYSNFLKACKMKRHITLDTYRRCVSAFDKDVVIFHSPKGVIDYLKIGYKKNRVYTTIAKEDIIPLLYALQMEQVEKMMLNSYWFSRYLEDQPESLGKILKHSKNPQLLHLMERK
;
A
#
# COMPACT_ATOMS: atom_id res chain seq x y z
N MET A 1 -12.67 33.34 -1.39
CA MET A 1 -11.66 32.55 -0.66
C MET A 1 -10.87 31.79 -1.70
N ASP A 2 -9.63 32.22 -1.92
CA ASP A 2 -8.74 31.62 -2.91
C ASP A 2 -8.24 30.28 -2.35
N THR A 3 -8.78 29.17 -2.85
CA THR A 3 -8.20 27.85 -2.60
C THR A 3 -6.85 27.80 -3.30
N ASN A 4 -5.79 28.10 -2.56
CA ASN A 4 -4.41 27.90 -2.98
C ASN A 4 -4.25 26.43 -3.42
N LYS A 5 -4.42 26.15 -4.72
CA LYS A 5 -4.20 24.84 -5.32
C LYS A 5 -2.71 24.57 -5.20
N ARG A 6 -2.31 23.84 -4.16
CA ARG A 6 -0.94 23.36 -3.98
C ARG A 6 -0.51 22.63 -5.25
N ILE A 7 0.44 23.21 -5.99
CA ILE A 7 0.98 22.61 -7.21
C ILE A 7 1.84 21.42 -6.78
N ILE A 8 1.35 20.21 -7.03
CA ILE A 8 2.09 18.97 -6.79
C ILE A 8 3.18 18.86 -7.87
N THR A 9 4.43 18.94 -7.45
CA THR A 9 5.62 18.84 -8.30
C THR A 9 5.79 17.42 -8.85
N GLU A 10 6.50 17.24 -9.97
CA GLU A 10 6.77 15.89 -10.52
C GLU A 10 7.55 15.00 -9.54
N LYS A 11 8.40 15.58 -8.68
CA LYS A 11 9.07 14.85 -7.59
C LYS A 11 8.09 14.26 -6.58
N GLU A 12 6.90 14.84 -6.42
CA GLU A 12 5.84 14.37 -5.52
C GLU A 12 4.88 13.36 -6.20
N ARG A 13 5.03 13.08 -7.50
CA ARG A 13 4.19 12.14 -8.29
C ARG A 13 4.92 10.83 -8.59
N CYS A 14 5.51 10.22 -7.57
CA CYS A 14 6.29 9.00 -7.78
C CYS A 14 5.47 7.74 -7.46
N VAL A 15 5.53 6.74 -8.36
CA VAL A 15 5.05 5.37 -8.07
C VAL A 15 6.20 4.59 -7.46
N TYR A 16 5.94 3.87 -6.36
CA TYR A 16 6.92 2.97 -5.75
C TYR A 16 6.62 1.53 -6.15
N ILE A 17 7.64 0.83 -6.64
CA ILE A 17 7.55 -0.58 -7.02
C ILE A 17 8.45 -1.38 -6.09
N VAL A 18 7.88 -2.37 -5.41
CA VAL A 18 8.62 -3.27 -4.53
C VAL A 18 9.32 -4.35 -5.36
N GLY A 19 10.64 -4.47 -5.18
CA GLY A 19 11.45 -5.44 -5.90
C GLY A 19 11.74 -5.02 -7.34
N GLU A 20 11.52 -5.95 -8.27
CA GLU A 20 11.87 -5.78 -9.68
C GLU A 20 10.81 -4.96 -10.43
N SER A 21 11.23 -3.96 -11.20
CA SER A 21 10.35 -3.29 -12.16
C SER A 21 10.24 -4.11 -13.45
N LEU A 22 9.24 -3.80 -14.30
CA LEU A 22 9.12 -4.42 -15.64
C LEU A 22 10.40 -4.28 -16.46
N GLU A 23 11.12 -3.16 -16.34
CA GLU A 23 12.38 -2.95 -17.04
C GLU A 23 13.48 -3.92 -16.56
N MET A 24 13.52 -4.21 -15.26
CA MET A 24 14.46 -5.18 -14.66
C MET A 24 14.09 -6.61 -15.07
N MET A 25 12.80 -6.97 -14.97
CA MET A 25 12.30 -8.27 -15.43
C MET A 25 12.65 -8.50 -16.91
N CYS A 26 12.52 -7.47 -17.74
CA CYS A 26 12.92 -7.57 -19.14
C CYS A 26 14.43 -7.81 -19.30
N ALA A 27 15.27 -7.12 -18.53
CA ALA A 27 16.72 -7.27 -18.62
C ALA A 27 17.21 -8.65 -18.17
N GLN A 28 16.45 -9.33 -17.32
CA GLN A 28 16.76 -10.67 -16.80
C GLN A 28 16.09 -11.81 -17.60
N CYS A 29 15.28 -11.49 -18.62
CA CYS A 29 14.51 -12.50 -19.34
C CYS A 29 15.20 -12.92 -20.64
N ASP A 30 15.46 -14.22 -20.77
CA ASP A 30 16.12 -14.79 -21.95
C ASP A 30 15.23 -14.75 -23.21
N ASN A 31 13.91 -14.88 -23.05
CA ASN A 31 12.96 -14.95 -24.16
C ASN A 31 11.86 -13.87 -24.07
N LEU A 32 12.24 -12.63 -24.37
CA LEU A 32 11.30 -11.50 -24.39
C LEU A 32 10.22 -11.58 -25.46
N LYS A 33 10.43 -12.37 -26.53
CA LYS A 33 9.43 -12.54 -27.59
C LYS A 33 8.23 -13.33 -27.07
N GLU A 34 8.50 -14.45 -26.41
CA GLU A 34 7.46 -15.25 -25.75
C GLU A 34 6.69 -14.42 -24.72
N ARG A 35 7.38 -13.59 -23.92
CA ARG A 35 6.70 -12.70 -22.97
C ARG A 35 5.82 -11.65 -23.66
N ALA A 36 6.21 -11.16 -24.83
CA ALA A 36 5.36 -10.26 -25.62
C ALA A 36 4.12 -10.99 -26.16
N ASP A 37 4.27 -12.22 -26.64
CA ASP A 37 3.17 -13.06 -27.11
C ASP A 37 2.19 -13.39 -25.97
N LEU A 38 2.70 -13.73 -24.78
CA LEU A 38 1.89 -13.95 -23.57
C LEU A 38 1.17 -12.68 -23.11
N ALA A 39 1.77 -11.51 -23.31
CA ALA A 39 1.11 -10.23 -23.06
C ALA A 39 0.06 -9.88 -24.12
N ASP A 40 -0.05 -10.66 -25.20
CA ASP A 40 -0.84 -10.38 -26.40
C ASP A 40 -0.43 -9.04 -27.05
N MET A 41 0.88 -8.80 -27.16
CA MET A 41 1.43 -7.54 -27.65
C MET A 41 2.49 -7.78 -28.71
N GLU A 42 2.51 -6.91 -29.73
CA GLU A 42 3.67 -6.85 -30.61
C GLU A 42 4.94 -6.57 -29.81
N TYR A 43 6.01 -7.30 -30.12
CA TYR A 43 7.30 -7.22 -29.44
C TYR A 43 7.80 -5.78 -29.21
N SER A 44 7.70 -4.91 -30.23
CA SER A 44 8.16 -3.52 -30.12
C SER A 44 7.32 -2.70 -29.14
N ASN A 45 6.02 -2.97 -29.04
CA ASN A 45 5.09 -2.29 -28.14
C ASN A 45 5.26 -2.81 -26.71
N PHE A 46 5.46 -4.12 -26.55
CA PHE A 46 5.81 -4.73 -25.27
C PHE A 46 7.07 -4.11 -24.66
N LEU A 47 8.16 -4.01 -25.44
CA LEU A 47 9.40 -3.38 -24.97
C LEU A 47 9.23 -1.90 -24.61
N LYS A 48 8.40 -1.16 -25.35
CA LYS A 48 8.10 0.25 -25.04
C LYS A 48 7.31 0.36 -23.73
N ALA A 49 6.33 -0.52 -23.52
CA ALA A 49 5.53 -0.58 -22.30
C ALA A 49 6.41 -0.91 -21.09
N CYS A 50 7.23 -1.96 -21.16
CA CYS A 50 8.08 -2.39 -20.05
C CYS A 50 9.17 -1.38 -19.66
N LYS A 51 9.61 -0.53 -20.59
CA LYS A 51 10.52 0.59 -20.30
C LYS A 51 9.87 1.70 -19.46
N MET A 52 8.54 1.78 -19.42
CA MET A 52 7.77 2.77 -18.65
C MET A 52 8.23 4.23 -18.84
N LYS A 53 8.71 4.59 -20.05
CA LYS A 53 9.22 5.93 -20.37
C LYS A 53 8.12 6.93 -20.77
N ARG A 54 6.89 6.45 -20.98
CA ARG A 54 5.70 7.22 -21.36
C ARG A 54 4.53 6.82 -20.48
N HIS A 55 3.41 7.53 -20.60
CA HIS A 55 2.15 7.14 -19.97
C HIS A 55 1.80 5.69 -20.33
N ILE A 56 1.70 4.84 -19.31
CA ILE A 56 1.23 3.47 -19.41
C ILE A 56 -0.12 3.37 -18.70
N THR A 57 -1.09 2.67 -19.30
CA THR A 57 -2.38 2.41 -18.66
C THR A 57 -2.22 1.26 -17.66
N LEU A 58 -3.10 1.20 -16.65
CA LEU A 58 -3.08 0.09 -15.70
C LEU A 58 -3.34 -1.27 -16.38
N ASP A 59 -4.17 -1.30 -17.43
CA ASP A 59 -4.42 -2.52 -18.18
C ASP A 59 -3.16 -3.04 -18.89
N THR A 60 -2.46 -2.15 -19.60
CA THR A 60 -1.19 -2.51 -20.25
C THR A 60 -0.15 -2.94 -19.22
N TYR A 61 -0.04 -2.24 -18.09
CA TYR A 61 0.87 -2.62 -17.02
C TYR A 61 0.55 -4.01 -16.47
N ARG A 62 -0.73 -4.28 -16.17
CA ARG A 62 -1.21 -5.59 -15.71
C ARG A 62 -0.85 -6.70 -16.71
N ARG A 63 -1.16 -6.52 -18.00
CA ARG A 63 -0.84 -7.50 -19.05
C ARG A 63 0.66 -7.80 -19.13
N CYS A 64 1.50 -6.76 -19.11
CA CYS A 64 2.94 -6.94 -19.11
C CYS A 64 3.42 -7.70 -17.87
N VAL A 65 2.91 -7.40 -16.67
CA VAL A 65 3.30 -8.08 -15.43
C VAL A 65 2.83 -9.54 -15.42
N SER A 66 1.60 -9.82 -15.86
CA SER A 66 1.08 -11.19 -15.95
C SER A 66 1.85 -12.05 -16.94
N ALA A 67 2.41 -11.47 -18.00
CA ALA A 67 3.29 -12.20 -18.91
C ALA A 67 4.58 -12.71 -18.24
N PHE A 68 4.97 -12.15 -17.09
CA PHE A 68 6.07 -12.62 -16.24
C PHE A 68 5.59 -13.47 -15.05
N ASP A 69 4.38 -14.02 -15.12
CA ASP A 69 3.79 -14.90 -14.09
C ASP A 69 3.69 -14.19 -12.72
N LYS A 70 3.26 -12.92 -12.74
CA LYS A 70 3.10 -12.08 -11.56
C LYS A 70 1.75 -11.36 -11.55
N ASP A 71 1.30 -11.06 -10.34
CA ASP A 71 0.12 -10.22 -10.09
C ASP A 71 0.52 -8.78 -9.71
N VAL A 72 -0.43 -7.85 -9.85
CA VAL A 72 -0.27 -6.45 -9.46
C VAL A 72 -1.26 -6.11 -8.35
N VAL A 73 -0.73 -5.59 -7.25
CA VAL A 73 -1.52 -5.00 -6.16
C VAL A 73 -1.12 -3.53 -6.00
N ILE A 74 -2.11 -2.65 -5.85
CA ILE A 74 -1.90 -1.20 -5.68
C ILE A 74 -2.44 -0.79 -4.31
N PHE A 75 -1.57 -0.21 -3.48
CA PHE A 75 -1.93 0.40 -2.21
C PHE A 75 -1.78 1.92 -2.29
N HIS A 76 -2.76 2.64 -1.75
CA HIS A 76 -2.65 4.08 -1.57
C HIS A 76 -2.10 4.37 -0.17
N SER A 77 -0.89 4.93 -0.11
CA SER A 77 -0.25 5.34 1.13
C SER A 77 -0.49 6.82 1.41
N PRO A 78 -0.68 7.23 2.69
CA PRO A 78 -0.53 8.63 3.08
C PRO A 78 0.83 9.18 2.64
N LYS A 79 0.87 10.48 2.36
CA LYS A 79 2.13 11.17 1.99
C LYS A 79 3.11 11.10 3.17
N GLY A 80 4.38 10.83 2.89
CA GLY A 80 5.46 10.82 3.87
C GLY A 80 5.76 9.47 4.52
N VAL A 81 4.86 8.48 4.43
CA VAL A 81 5.09 7.14 5.01
C VAL A 81 6.28 6.42 4.36
N ILE A 82 6.50 6.65 3.08
CA ILE A 82 7.59 6.01 2.31
C ILE A 82 8.95 6.70 2.56
N ASP A 83 8.96 7.91 3.11
CA ASP A 83 10.19 8.68 3.35
C ASP A 83 11.11 8.00 4.39
N TYR A 84 10.56 7.12 5.23
CA TYR A 84 11.31 6.34 6.22
C TYR A 84 12.02 5.11 5.61
N LEU A 85 11.66 4.70 4.38
CA LEU A 85 12.30 3.56 3.72
C LEU A 85 13.60 3.99 3.05
N LYS A 86 14.64 3.15 3.12
CA LYS A 86 15.87 3.37 2.35
C LYS A 86 15.57 3.12 0.87
N ILE A 87 15.23 4.17 0.14
CA ILE A 87 14.95 4.12 -1.30
C ILE A 87 16.14 3.52 -2.05
N GLY A 88 15.91 2.39 -2.74
CA GLY A 88 16.96 1.56 -3.34
C GLY A 88 17.00 1.59 -4.88
N TYR A 89 18.21 1.86 -5.39
CA TYR A 89 18.80 1.42 -6.66
C TYR A 89 18.39 2.06 -8.00
N LYS A 90 17.11 2.38 -8.29
CA LYS A 90 16.78 3.02 -9.59
C LYS A 90 15.63 3.99 -9.49
N LYS A 91 15.96 5.27 -9.65
CA LYS A 91 14.99 6.36 -9.80
C LYS A 91 14.93 6.75 -11.26
N ASN A 92 13.76 6.65 -11.86
CA ASN A 92 13.49 7.40 -13.10
C ASN A 92 12.42 8.47 -12.80
N ARG A 93 11.96 9.18 -13.84
CA ARG A 93 10.98 10.26 -13.66
C ARG A 93 9.58 9.76 -13.27
N VAL A 94 9.30 8.47 -13.39
CA VAL A 94 7.95 7.89 -13.27
C VAL A 94 7.82 7.01 -12.03
N TYR A 95 8.86 6.23 -11.71
CA TYR A 95 8.84 5.30 -10.59
C TYR A 95 10.19 5.23 -9.86
N THR A 96 10.11 4.70 -8.65
CA THR A 96 11.24 4.37 -7.78
C THR A 96 11.08 2.93 -7.30
N THR A 97 12.16 2.15 -7.33
CA THR A 97 12.15 0.81 -6.73
C THR A 97 12.47 0.87 -5.23
N ILE A 98 11.83 0.00 -4.46
CA ILE A 98 12.15 -0.24 -3.04
C ILE A 98 12.48 -1.73 -2.86
N ALA A 99 13.32 -2.05 -1.88
CA ALA A 99 13.76 -3.44 -1.68
C ALA A 99 12.58 -4.31 -1.23
N LYS A 100 12.62 -5.62 -1.53
CA LYS A 100 11.52 -6.53 -1.13
C LYS A 100 11.42 -6.62 0.39
N GLU A 101 12.55 -6.53 1.07
CA GLU A 101 12.68 -6.61 2.52
C GLU A 101 11.99 -5.42 3.21
N ASP A 102 11.84 -4.29 2.51
CA ASP A 102 11.19 -3.07 3.01
C ASP A 102 9.65 -3.12 2.92
N ILE A 103 9.06 -4.15 2.29
CA ILE A 103 7.60 -4.25 2.15
C ILE A 103 6.89 -4.44 3.49
N ILE A 104 7.47 -5.27 4.37
CA ILE A 104 6.88 -5.58 5.67
C ILE A 104 6.86 -4.32 6.55
N PRO A 105 7.98 -3.59 6.74
CA PRO A 105 7.96 -2.29 7.42
C PRO A 105 6.94 -1.29 6.83
N LEU A 106 6.80 -1.23 5.51
CA LEU A 106 5.82 -0.36 4.86
C LEU A 106 4.38 -0.73 5.21
N LEU A 107 4.05 -2.03 5.13
CA LEU A 107 2.71 -2.53 5.48
C LEU A 107 2.40 -2.31 6.96
N TYR A 108 3.38 -2.49 7.84
CA TYR A 108 3.24 -2.15 9.26
C TYR A 108 2.97 -0.65 9.44
N ALA A 109 3.73 0.23 8.79
CA ALA A 109 3.51 1.67 8.89
C ALA A 109 2.10 2.08 8.44
N LEU A 110 1.57 1.44 7.39
CA LEU A 110 0.19 1.64 6.92
C LEU A 110 -0.86 1.13 7.93
N GLN A 111 -0.54 0.06 8.66
CA GLN A 111 -1.41 -0.47 9.72
C GLN A 111 -1.36 0.36 11.00
N MET A 112 -0.21 0.96 11.31
CA MET A 112 0.00 1.70 12.57
C MET A 112 -0.98 2.86 12.74
N GLU A 113 -1.44 3.52 11.67
CA GLU A 113 -2.49 4.54 11.78
C GLU A 113 -3.79 3.98 12.40
N GLN A 114 -4.18 2.75 12.03
CA GLN A 114 -5.34 2.09 12.62
C GLN A 114 -5.08 1.65 14.06
N VAL A 115 -3.86 1.17 14.35
CA VAL A 115 -3.46 0.75 15.69
C VAL A 115 -3.39 1.94 16.65
N GLU A 116 -2.83 3.07 16.24
CA GLU A 116 -2.78 4.32 17.01
C GLU A 116 -4.19 4.81 17.33
N LYS A 117 -5.09 4.81 16.33
CA LYS A 117 -6.50 5.16 16.54
C LYS A 117 -7.19 4.20 17.52
N MET A 118 -6.92 2.90 17.41
CA MET A 118 -7.45 1.90 18.34
C MET A 118 -6.92 2.11 19.76
N MET A 119 -5.62 2.39 19.91
CA MET A 119 -4.98 2.68 21.20
C MET A 119 -5.55 3.95 21.83
N LEU A 120 -5.67 5.05 21.08
CA LEU A 120 -6.31 6.27 21.54
C LEU A 120 -7.75 6.03 22.00
N ASN A 121 -8.54 5.30 21.21
CA ASN A 121 -9.91 4.94 21.58
C ASN A 121 -9.95 4.11 22.88
N SER A 122 -9.04 3.13 23.04
CA SER A 122 -8.96 2.34 24.27
C SER A 122 -8.54 3.18 25.49
N TYR A 123 -7.62 4.13 25.31
CA TYR A 123 -7.21 5.06 26.36
C TYR A 123 -8.38 5.95 26.80
N TRP A 124 -9.08 6.58 25.85
CA TRP A 124 -10.25 7.41 26.14
C TRP A 124 -11.39 6.63 26.76
N PHE A 125 -11.63 5.39 26.31
CA PHE A 125 -12.60 4.50 26.92
C PHE A 125 -12.23 4.17 28.36
N SER A 126 -10.96 3.87 28.62
CA SER A 126 -10.47 3.58 29.98
C SER A 126 -10.63 4.79 30.89
N ARG A 127 -10.28 5.99 30.42
CA ARG A 127 -10.52 7.25 31.15
C ARG A 127 -11.99 7.50 31.45
N TYR A 128 -12.86 7.31 30.48
CA TYR A 128 -14.30 7.43 30.69
C TYR A 128 -14.82 6.45 31.76
N LEU A 129 -14.29 5.23 31.81
CA LEU A 129 -14.64 4.26 32.85
C LEU A 129 -14.05 4.61 34.22
N GLU A 130 -12.88 5.22 34.30
CA GLU A 130 -12.35 5.77 35.55
C GLU A 130 -13.27 6.86 36.10
N ASP A 131 -13.74 7.77 35.22
CA ASP A 131 -14.63 8.88 35.59
C ASP A 131 -16.05 8.42 35.91
N GLN A 132 -16.50 7.29 35.33
CA GLN A 132 -17.87 6.77 35.42
C GLN A 132 -17.87 5.23 35.56
N PRO A 133 -17.42 4.66 36.69
CA PRO A 133 -17.19 3.23 36.84
C PRO A 133 -18.47 2.37 36.69
N GLU A 134 -19.64 2.90 37.03
CA GLU A 134 -20.94 2.25 36.85
C GLU A 134 -21.37 2.13 35.39
N SER A 135 -20.77 2.91 34.48
CA SER A 135 -21.12 2.92 33.06
C SER A 135 -20.70 1.63 32.36
N LEU A 136 -19.65 0.94 32.83
CA LEU A 136 -19.22 -0.35 32.26
C LEU A 136 -20.35 -1.38 32.29
N GLY A 137 -21.03 -1.53 33.44
CA GLY A 137 -22.14 -2.47 33.57
C GLY A 137 -23.34 -2.13 32.68
N LYS A 138 -23.61 -0.83 32.46
CA LYS A 138 -24.66 -0.37 31.54
C LYS A 138 -24.29 -0.67 30.09
N ILE A 139 -23.05 -0.41 29.70
CA ILE A 139 -22.54 -0.66 28.34
C ILE A 139 -22.56 -2.15 28.01
N LEU A 140 -22.06 -3.00 28.92
CA LEU A 140 -22.01 -4.44 28.72
C LEU A 140 -23.42 -5.05 28.55
N LYS A 141 -24.39 -4.61 29.36
CA LYS A 141 -25.81 -5.01 29.24
C LYS A 141 -26.43 -4.59 27.90
N HIS A 142 -26.03 -3.45 27.33
CA HIS A 142 -26.53 -2.98 26.04
C HIS A 142 -25.78 -3.57 24.84
N SER A 143 -24.54 -4.04 25.01
CA SER A 143 -23.67 -4.45 23.89
C SER A 143 -24.18 -5.66 23.11
N LYS A 144 -25.08 -6.47 23.69
CA LYS A 144 -25.57 -7.77 23.16
C LYS A 144 -24.44 -8.70 22.68
N ASN A 145 -23.18 -8.44 23.06
CA ASN A 145 -22.02 -9.20 22.61
C ASN A 145 -21.75 -10.34 23.61
N PRO A 146 -21.86 -11.62 23.19
CA PRO A 146 -21.71 -12.76 24.09
C PRO A 146 -20.34 -12.83 24.78
N GLN A 147 -19.27 -12.40 24.10
CA GLN A 147 -17.91 -12.44 24.64
C GLN A 147 -17.72 -11.39 25.75
N LEU A 148 -18.41 -10.25 25.64
CA LEU A 148 -18.38 -9.18 26.64
C LEU A 148 -19.30 -9.46 27.83
N LEU A 149 -20.41 -10.19 27.61
CA LEU A 149 -21.31 -10.63 28.69
C LEU A 149 -20.63 -11.62 29.65
N HIS A 150 -19.80 -12.53 29.15
CA HIS A 150 -19.03 -13.47 29.98
C HIS A 150 -18.02 -12.80 30.93
N LEU A 151 -17.57 -11.57 30.63
CA LEU A 151 -16.72 -10.79 31.55
C LEU A 151 -17.50 -10.29 32.79
N MET A 152 -18.83 -10.20 32.72
CA MET A 152 -19.67 -9.84 33.88
C MET A 152 -19.90 -11.02 34.83
N GLU A 153 -19.84 -12.25 34.32
CA GLU A 153 -20.14 -13.48 35.06
C GLU A 153 -18.94 -14.04 35.84
N ARG A 154 -17.73 -13.51 35.59
CA ARG A 154 -16.49 -13.91 36.30
C ARG A 154 -16.16 -13.07 37.55
N LYS A 155 -17.16 -12.42 38.15
CA LYS A 155 -16.99 -11.73 39.44
C LYS A 155 -17.17 -12.68 40.62
#